data_AF-A0A150G7N4-F1
#
_entry.id   AF-A0A150G7N4-F1
#
_cell.length_a   1.000
_cell.length_b   1.000
_cell.length_c   1.000
_cell.angle_alpha   90.00
_cell.angle_beta   90.00
_cell.angle_gamma   90.00
#
_symmetry.space_group_name_H-M   'P 1'
#
loop_
_entity.id
_entity.type
_entity.pdbx_description
1 polymer ?
#
loop_
_entity_poly.entity_id
_entity_poly.type
_entity_poly.pdbx_seq_one_letter_code
_entity_poly.pdbx_strand_id
1 'polypeptide(L)'
;MSSGAPAALADHRYVEYVSVAVDAAKAAGEVIRQAFKQPKKVQEKLNHADLVTATDKAAEDLIFSRIRRSFPDHRFIGEESSAEAGQGELTDAPTWMVDPLDGTTNFVHGFPFVCTSIGLTISKVVVVGVVYNPVLEELFVAAAGGGAFCNGERIATSRQTDLAGALLGTEVGTARDAETLDAMFGRMRALTSRMRSIRCTGSCALNLCSVALGRTDAFYEINFGGCWDAAAGGLLVAEAGGAVLDPAGGPWDVMARRVLAAGTPQLAGAVAAVLAECRLSSREVGPPGPGAAGSLGPAGGEGGAAEGGEGGKTEGGADAAGEGK
;
A
#
# COMPACT_ATOMS: atom_id res chain seq x y z
N MET A 1 21.93 25.38 3.97
CA MET A 1 20.68 24.64 3.67
C MET A 1 21.07 23.45 2.82
N SER A 2 21.09 22.25 3.41
CA SER A 2 21.54 21.03 2.73
C SER A 2 20.49 20.61 1.68
N SER A 3 20.80 20.81 0.40
CA SER A 3 19.87 20.55 -0.72
C SER A 3 20.04 19.16 -1.34
N GLY A 4 20.65 18.21 -0.62
CA GLY A 4 20.98 16.88 -1.16
C GLY A 4 20.44 15.72 -0.32
N ALA A 5 20.76 14.52 -0.78
CA ALA A 5 20.63 13.29 0.01
C ALA A 5 21.22 13.47 1.42
N PRO A 6 20.75 12.69 2.43
CA PRO A 6 21.41 12.61 3.73
C PRO A 6 22.93 12.44 3.57
N ALA A 7 23.73 13.16 4.35
CA ALA A 7 25.20 13.11 4.24
C ALA A 7 25.75 11.68 4.40
N ALA A 8 25.07 10.85 5.21
CA ALA A 8 25.38 9.44 5.38
C ALA A 8 25.23 8.59 4.10
N LEU A 9 24.58 9.10 3.05
CA LEU A 9 24.42 8.45 1.75
C LEU A 9 25.36 9.02 0.68
N ALA A 10 26.28 9.93 1.00
CA ALA A 10 27.09 10.65 0.01
C ALA A 10 27.85 9.72 -0.97
N ASP A 11 28.34 8.57 -0.48
CA ASP A 11 29.08 7.58 -1.27
C ASP A 11 28.23 6.34 -1.63
N HIS A 12 26.92 6.38 -1.40
CA HIS A 12 26.03 5.24 -1.64
C HIS A 12 25.77 5.04 -3.14
N ARG A 13 25.70 3.78 -3.61
CA ARG A 13 25.44 3.42 -5.03
C ARG A 13 24.17 4.02 -5.64
N TYR A 14 23.23 4.48 -4.80
CA TYR A 14 21.97 5.11 -5.23
C TYR A 14 21.90 6.61 -4.92
N VAL A 15 22.99 7.25 -4.52
CA VAL A 15 23.00 8.66 -4.08
C VAL A 15 22.49 9.63 -5.14
N GLU A 16 22.76 9.35 -6.42
CA GLU A 16 22.30 10.17 -7.53
C GLU A 16 20.77 10.10 -7.66
N TYR A 17 20.20 8.90 -7.65
CA TYR A 17 18.74 8.68 -7.64
C TYR A 17 18.08 9.36 -6.44
N VAL A 18 18.66 9.20 -5.25
CA VAL A 18 18.16 9.84 -4.02
C VAL A 18 18.17 11.36 -4.15
N SER A 19 19.27 11.94 -4.64
CA SER A 19 19.42 13.39 -4.74
C SER A 19 18.40 13.99 -5.72
N VAL A 20 18.19 13.34 -6.87
CA VAL A 20 17.18 13.75 -7.85
C VAL A 20 15.77 13.59 -7.29
N ALA A 21 15.47 12.52 -6.58
CA ALA A 21 14.17 12.31 -5.95
C ALA A 21 13.88 13.34 -4.85
N VAL A 22 14.86 13.67 -4.01
CA VAL A 22 14.74 14.72 -2.98
C VAL A 22 14.49 16.09 -3.60
N ASP A 23 15.23 16.45 -4.66
CA ASP A 23 15.00 17.70 -5.39
C ASP A 23 13.60 17.74 -6.01
N ALA A 24 13.16 16.65 -6.63
CA ALA A 24 11.82 16.53 -7.20
C ALA A 24 10.71 16.65 -6.14
N ALA A 25 10.83 15.91 -5.02
CA ALA A 25 9.85 15.94 -3.93
C ALA A 25 9.76 17.32 -3.28
N LYS A 26 10.89 18.01 -3.04
CA LYS A 26 10.88 19.37 -2.48
C LYS A 26 10.23 20.37 -3.44
N ALA A 27 10.51 20.25 -4.73
CA ALA A 27 9.94 21.14 -5.73
C ALA A 27 8.41 20.97 -5.85
N ALA A 28 7.92 19.73 -5.89
CA ALA A 28 6.48 19.44 -5.84
C ALA A 28 5.86 19.88 -4.51
N GLY A 29 6.55 19.62 -3.40
CA GLY A 29 6.11 20.03 -2.07
C GLY A 29 5.89 21.54 -1.94
N GLU A 30 6.67 22.38 -2.62
CA GLU A 30 6.43 23.83 -2.63
C GLU A 30 5.15 24.21 -3.39
N VAL A 31 4.85 23.54 -4.51
CA VAL A 31 3.58 23.70 -5.23
C VAL A 31 2.40 23.36 -4.31
N ILE A 32 2.49 22.21 -3.64
CA ILE A 32 1.48 21.74 -2.69
C ILE A 32 1.33 22.70 -1.51
N ARG A 33 2.44 23.17 -0.93
CA ARG A 33 2.45 24.10 0.21
C ARG A 33 1.75 25.42 -0.11
N GLN A 34 1.99 25.94 -1.32
CA GLN A 34 1.35 27.16 -1.78
C GLN A 34 -0.15 26.95 -1.96
N ALA A 35 -0.56 25.88 -2.63
CA ALA A 35 -1.96 25.55 -2.85
C ALA A 35 -2.70 25.21 -1.53
N PHE A 36 -2.02 24.58 -0.58
CA PHE A 36 -2.57 24.22 0.74
C PHE A 36 -2.97 25.45 1.56
N LYS A 37 -2.20 26.55 1.45
CA LYS A 37 -2.46 27.82 2.14
C LYS A 37 -3.57 28.66 1.50
N GLN A 38 -3.94 28.38 0.25
CA GLN A 38 -4.98 29.15 -0.42
C GLN A 38 -6.35 28.86 0.19
N PRO A 39 -7.21 29.87 0.37
CA PRO A 39 -8.56 29.67 0.87
C PRO A 39 -9.36 28.84 -0.13
N LYS A 40 -9.69 27.62 0.27
CA LYS A 40 -10.56 26.71 -0.47
C LYS A 40 -11.98 27.22 -0.31
N LYS A 41 -12.50 27.89 -1.34
CA LYS A 41 -13.85 28.49 -1.30
C LYS A 41 -14.88 27.36 -1.22
N VAL A 42 -15.29 27.04 0.01
CA VAL A 42 -16.22 25.95 0.45
C VAL A 42 -17.51 25.83 -0.38
N GLN A 43 -17.92 26.86 -1.12
CA GLN A 43 -19.25 26.95 -1.73
C GLN A 43 -19.47 26.06 -2.97
N GLU A 44 -18.43 25.51 -3.60
CA GLU A 44 -18.63 24.64 -4.78
C GLU A 44 -17.69 23.42 -4.71
N LYS A 45 -18.28 22.23 -4.57
CA LYS A 45 -17.55 20.94 -4.61
C LYS A 45 -16.72 20.78 -5.90
N LEU A 46 -17.19 21.36 -7.01
CA LEU A 46 -16.52 21.39 -8.30
C LEU A 46 -15.15 22.10 -8.21
N ASN A 47 -15.10 23.31 -7.62
CA ASN A 47 -13.85 24.07 -7.49
C ASN A 47 -12.79 23.39 -6.60
N HIS A 48 -13.18 22.52 -5.66
CA HIS A 48 -12.21 21.80 -4.82
C HIS A 48 -11.60 20.62 -5.56
N ALA A 49 -12.43 19.85 -6.24
CA ALA A 49 -11.96 18.74 -7.08
C ALA A 49 -11.02 19.29 -8.19
N ASP A 50 -11.42 20.37 -8.85
CA ASP A 50 -10.62 20.99 -9.91
C ASP A 50 -9.27 21.53 -9.40
N LEU A 51 -9.25 22.15 -8.21
CA LEU A 51 -8.01 22.67 -7.60
C LEU A 51 -7.05 21.55 -7.21
N VAL A 52 -7.57 20.48 -6.63
CA VAL A 52 -6.81 19.27 -6.29
C VAL A 52 -6.21 18.71 -7.57
N THR A 53 -7.03 18.33 -8.55
CA THR A 53 -6.57 17.75 -9.82
C THR A 53 -5.53 18.63 -10.52
N ALA A 54 -5.70 19.95 -10.50
CA ALA A 54 -4.69 20.85 -11.07
C ALA A 54 -3.37 20.87 -10.28
N THR A 55 -3.43 20.76 -8.95
CA THR A 55 -2.25 20.71 -8.08
C THR A 55 -1.52 19.38 -8.24
N ASP A 56 -2.24 18.27 -8.19
CA ASP A 56 -1.74 16.91 -8.41
C ASP A 56 -1.02 16.80 -9.75
N LYS A 57 -1.69 17.18 -10.85
CA LYS A 57 -1.12 17.11 -12.19
C LYS A 57 0.12 18.00 -12.36
N ALA A 58 0.08 19.22 -11.82
CA ALA A 58 1.23 20.12 -11.88
C ALA A 58 2.44 19.58 -11.08
N ALA A 59 2.18 18.95 -9.92
CA ALA A 59 3.21 18.30 -9.12
C ALA A 59 3.78 17.06 -9.83
N GLU A 60 2.93 16.21 -10.41
CA GLU A 60 3.38 15.01 -11.15
C GLU A 60 4.25 15.40 -12.35
N ASP A 61 3.79 16.33 -13.19
CA ASP A 61 4.54 16.83 -14.35
C ASP A 61 5.90 17.39 -13.94
N LEU A 62 5.96 18.12 -12.83
CA LEU A 62 7.20 18.69 -12.30
C LEU A 62 8.17 17.59 -11.85
N ILE A 63 7.70 16.60 -11.08
CA ILE A 63 8.49 15.45 -10.62
C ILE A 63 9.03 14.67 -11.82
N PHE A 64 8.14 14.33 -12.74
CA PHE A 64 8.45 13.63 -13.97
C PHE A 64 9.49 14.37 -14.81
N SER A 65 9.34 15.68 -15.00
CA SER A 65 10.31 16.48 -15.75
C SER A 65 11.70 16.49 -15.08
N ARG A 66 11.76 16.62 -13.75
CA ARG A 66 13.01 16.64 -12.98
C ARG A 66 13.76 15.32 -13.09
N ILE A 67 13.04 14.22 -12.93
CA ILE A 67 13.61 12.88 -13.02
C ILE A 67 14.04 12.59 -14.46
N ARG A 68 13.20 12.86 -15.48
CA ARG A 68 13.53 12.60 -16.90
C ARG A 68 14.76 13.37 -17.37
N ARG A 69 15.03 14.57 -16.84
CA ARG A 69 16.25 15.33 -17.18
C ARG A 69 17.53 14.59 -16.78
N SER A 70 17.49 13.81 -15.71
CA SER A 70 18.65 13.05 -15.23
C SER A 70 18.64 11.62 -15.77
N PHE A 71 17.45 11.05 -15.97
CA PHE A 71 17.26 9.65 -16.34
C PHE A 71 16.23 9.51 -17.48
N PRO A 72 16.59 9.86 -18.72
CA PRO A 72 15.66 9.89 -19.86
C PRO A 72 15.08 8.53 -20.24
N ASP A 73 15.82 7.44 -19.97
CA ASP A 73 15.43 6.07 -20.32
C ASP A 73 14.62 5.35 -19.20
N HIS A 74 14.42 6.00 -18.05
CA HIS A 74 13.66 5.43 -16.94
C HIS A 74 12.15 5.48 -17.21
N ARG A 75 11.42 4.53 -16.62
CA ARG A 75 9.96 4.42 -16.71
C ARG A 75 9.29 5.09 -15.51
N PHE A 76 7.99 5.32 -15.63
CA PHE A 76 7.17 5.97 -14.61
C PHE A 76 5.85 5.23 -14.43
N ILE A 77 5.40 5.14 -13.19
CA ILE A 77 4.04 4.78 -12.78
C ILE A 77 3.61 5.89 -11.82
N GLY A 78 2.82 6.84 -12.32
CA GLY A 78 2.27 7.94 -11.52
C GLY A 78 0.78 7.77 -11.28
N GLU A 79 0.25 8.29 -10.19
CA GLU A 79 -1.18 8.24 -9.86
C GLU A 79 -2.03 8.86 -10.97
N GLU A 80 -1.76 10.12 -11.34
CA GLU A 80 -2.58 10.88 -12.27
C GLU A 80 -2.49 10.30 -13.69
N SER A 81 -1.27 9.95 -14.11
CA SER A 81 -1.03 9.24 -15.37
C SER A 81 -1.76 7.88 -15.42
N SER A 82 -1.82 7.14 -14.30
CA SER A 82 -2.51 5.85 -14.23
C SER A 82 -4.03 6.00 -14.19
N ALA A 83 -4.55 7.10 -13.65
CA ALA A 83 -5.98 7.42 -13.72
C ALA A 83 -6.45 7.66 -15.16
N GLU A 84 -5.60 8.26 -16.01
CA GLU A 84 -5.91 8.53 -17.42
C GLU A 84 -5.72 7.31 -18.33
N ALA A 85 -4.64 6.54 -18.15
CA ALA A 85 -4.21 5.50 -19.10
C ALA A 85 -4.27 4.06 -18.55
N GLY A 86 -4.66 3.89 -17.29
CA GLY A 86 -4.49 2.64 -16.54
C GLY A 86 -3.07 2.47 -16.01
N GLN A 87 -2.94 1.64 -14.97
CA GLN A 87 -1.65 1.35 -14.37
C GLN A 87 -0.78 0.49 -15.31
N GLY A 88 0.43 0.95 -15.60
CA GLY A 88 1.39 0.22 -16.41
C GLY A 88 1.91 -1.06 -15.73
N GLU A 89 2.46 -1.98 -16.54
CA GLU A 89 3.14 -3.17 -16.03
C GLU A 89 4.49 -2.83 -15.39
N LEU A 90 4.76 -3.38 -14.21
CA LEU A 90 6.07 -3.29 -13.59
C LEU A 90 7.06 -4.25 -14.26
N THR A 91 8.15 -3.69 -14.78
CA THR A 91 9.20 -4.45 -15.49
C THR A 91 10.53 -4.40 -14.73
N ASP A 92 11.56 -5.06 -15.27
CA ASP A 92 12.89 -5.02 -14.66
C ASP A 92 13.63 -3.70 -14.88
N ALA A 93 13.16 -2.87 -15.83
CA ALA A 93 13.73 -1.55 -16.08
C ALA A 93 13.53 -0.61 -14.88
N PRO A 94 14.46 0.33 -14.62
CA PRO A 94 14.29 1.34 -13.60
C PRO A 94 12.96 2.09 -13.74
N THR A 95 12.09 1.99 -12.74
CA THR A 95 10.73 2.54 -12.79
C THR A 95 10.43 3.35 -11.54
N TRP A 96 10.13 4.63 -11.74
CA TRP A 96 9.75 5.57 -10.69
C TRP A 96 8.25 5.47 -10.40
N MET A 97 7.88 5.25 -9.15
CA MET A 97 6.50 5.18 -8.66
C MET A 97 6.21 6.47 -7.92
N VAL A 98 5.25 7.27 -8.40
CA VAL A 98 5.05 8.65 -7.92
C VAL A 98 3.61 8.87 -7.50
N ASP A 99 3.46 9.34 -6.28
CA ASP A 99 2.25 10.00 -5.81
C ASP A 99 2.60 11.49 -5.64
N PRO A 100 2.03 12.38 -6.46
CA PRO A 100 2.29 13.80 -6.33
C PRO A 100 1.77 14.36 -5.00
N LEU A 101 0.61 13.91 -4.52
CA LEU A 101 -0.11 14.39 -3.33
C LEU A 101 -0.92 13.26 -2.66
N ASP A 102 -0.22 12.44 -1.87
CA ASP A 102 -0.89 11.48 -0.99
C ASP A 102 -1.58 12.27 0.14
N GLY A 103 -2.80 11.86 0.45
CA GLY A 103 -3.68 12.56 1.37
C GLY A 103 -4.49 13.69 0.71
N THR A 104 -4.89 13.54 -0.55
CA THR A 104 -5.77 14.50 -1.24
C THR A 104 -7.00 14.95 -0.43
N THR A 105 -7.67 14.04 0.31
CA THR A 105 -8.77 14.43 1.20
C THR A 105 -8.29 15.34 2.33
N ASN A 106 -7.15 15.02 2.94
CA ASN A 106 -6.52 15.86 3.95
C ASN A 106 -6.16 17.23 3.38
N PHE A 107 -5.61 17.26 2.17
CA PHE A 107 -5.35 18.50 1.45
C PHE A 107 -6.63 19.32 1.40
N VAL A 108 -7.72 18.82 0.79
CA VAL A 108 -9.00 19.55 0.67
C VAL A 108 -9.48 20.13 2.00
N HIS A 109 -9.36 19.38 3.09
CA HIS A 109 -9.82 19.79 4.41
C HIS A 109 -8.82 20.61 5.23
N GLY A 110 -7.61 20.83 4.71
CA GLY A 110 -6.55 21.53 5.45
C GLY A 110 -5.97 20.73 6.62
N PHE A 111 -6.10 19.40 6.60
CA PHE A 111 -5.46 18.52 7.56
C PHE A 111 -3.98 18.30 7.16
N PRO A 112 -3.00 18.46 8.07
CA PRO A 112 -1.59 18.63 7.70
C PRO A 112 -0.85 17.32 7.35
N PHE A 113 -1.55 16.20 7.17
CA PHE A 113 -0.98 14.92 6.72
C PHE A 113 -1.14 14.80 5.20
N VAL A 114 -0.31 15.54 4.48
CA VAL A 114 -0.22 15.51 3.01
C VAL A 114 1.24 15.36 2.63
N CYS A 115 1.54 14.61 1.57
CA CYS A 115 2.93 14.46 1.14
C CYS A 115 3.07 14.13 -0.34
N THR A 116 4.28 14.35 -0.87
CA THR A 116 4.71 13.75 -2.12
C THR A 116 5.45 12.44 -1.80
N SER A 117 5.15 11.35 -2.50
CA SER A 117 5.81 10.04 -2.38
C SER A 117 6.50 9.68 -3.70
N ILE A 118 7.78 9.32 -3.63
CA ILE A 118 8.60 8.92 -4.79
C ILE A 118 9.37 7.66 -4.43
N GLY A 119 8.99 6.54 -5.05
CA GLY A 119 9.74 5.28 -5.02
C GLY A 119 10.49 5.03 -6.33
N LEU A 120 11.61 4.30 -6.27
CA LEU A 120 12.28 3.76 -7.46
C LEU A 120 12.41 2.26 -7.31
N THR A 121 12.02 1.52 -8.35
CA THR A 121 12.34 0.11 -8.49
C THR A 121 13.43 -0.12 -9.53
N ILE A 122 14.30 -1.10 -9.29
CA ILE A 122 15.22 -1.67 -10.28
C ILE A 122 15.10 -3.19 -10.18
N SER A 123 14.89 -3.88 -11.31
CA SER A 123 14.61 -5.32 -11.32
C SER A 123 13.46 -5.69 -10.38
N LYS A 124 12.40 -4.86 -10.38
CA LYS A 124 11.18 -5.00 -9.54
C LYS A 124 11.41 -4.91 -8.02
N VAL A 125 12.62 -4.55 -7.58
CA VAL A 125 12.96 -4.33 -6.16
C VAL A 125 12.98 -2.83 -5.89
N VAL A 126 12.29 -2.38 -4.84
CA VAL A 126 12.35 -0.97 -4.41
C VAL A 126 13.72 -0.66 -3.83
N VAL A 127 14.41 0.34 -4.38
CA VAL A 127 15.80 0.68 -4.06
C VAL A 127 15.99 2.10 -3.52
N VAL A 128 15.05 3.01 -3.80
CA VAL A 128 15.01 4.37 -3.27
C VAL A 128 13.58 4.70 -2.86
N GLY A 129 13.43 5.41 -1.74
CA GLY A 129 12.16 5.90 -1.24
C GLY A 129 12.34 7.29 -0.65
N VAL A 130 11.57 8.26 -1.15
CA VAL A 130 11.52 9.63 -0.64
C VAL A 130 10.06 10.01 -0.40
N VAL A 131 9.76 10.46 0.81
CA VAL A 131 8.44 10.99 1.17
C VAL A 131 8.64 12.37 1.78
N TYR A 132 7.94 13.39 1.28
CA TYR A 132 8.07 14.75 1.79
C TYR A 132 6.72 15.34 2.17
N ASN A 133 6.53 15.64 3.45
CA ASN A 133 5.40 16.43 3.92
C ASN A 133 5.80 17.93 3.95
N PRO A 134 5.27 18.77 3.06
CA PRO A 134 5.65 20.17 2.99
C PRO A 134 4.96 21.07 4.03
N VAL A 135 3.95 20.57 4.74
CA VAL A 135 3.22 21.30 5.79
C VAL A 135 3.91 21.12 7.14
N LEU A 136 4.34 19.89 7.45
CA LEU A 136 5.10 19.55 8.66
C LEU A 136 6.62 19.67 8.47
N GLU A 137 7.07 19.92 7.23
CA GLU A 137 8.49 20.05 6.85
C GLU A 137 9.31 18.80 7.24
N GLU A 138 8.74 17.63 6.97
CA GLU A 138 9.36 16.33 7.22
C GLU A 138 9.75 15.65 5.91
N LEU A 139 11.06 15.47 5.71
CA LEU A 139 11.63 14.77 4.57
C LEU A 139 12.17 13.41 5.01
N PHE A 140 11.48 12.35 4.61
CA PHE A 140 11.90 10.97 4.79
C PHE A 140 12.66 10.49 3.56
N VAL A 141 13.81 9.83 3.80
CA VAL A 141 14.68 9.32 2.73
C VAL A 141 15.21 7.94 3.12
N ALA A 142 15.15 6.99 2.20
CA ALA A 142 15.81 5.70 2.30
C ALA A 142 16.44 5.30 0.96
N ALA A 143 17.53 4.54 1.08
CA ALA A 143 18.14 3.82 -0.03
C ALA A 143 18.42 2.40 0.45
N ALA A 144 18.18 1.40 -0.40
CA ALA A 144 18.35 0.00 -0.01
C ALA A 144 19.80 -0.27 0.43
N GLY A 145 19.98 -0.75 1.66
CA GLY A 145 21.27 -0.96 2.32
C GLY A 145 21.93 0.29 2.93
N GLY A 146 21.30 1.46 2.81
CA GLY A 146 21.80 2.74 3.34
C GLY A 146 21.14 3.20 4.65
N GLY A 147 20.04 2.55 5.03
CA GLY A 147 19.17 2.91 6.13
C GLY A 147 18.19 4.04 5.79
N ALA A 148 17.33 4.36 6.76
CA ALA A 148 16.29 5.39 6.66
C ALA A 148 16.63 6.64 7.48
N PHE A 149 16.16 7.79 7.00
CA PHE A 149 16.42 9.10 7.58
C PHE A 149 15.15 9.97 7.57
N CYS A 150 15.01 10.85 8.57
CA CYS A 150 14.05 11.95 8.58
C CYS A 150 14.81 13.25 8.84
N ASN A 151 14.69 14.22 7.94
CA ASN A 151 15.39 15.51 8.02
C ASN A 151 16.92 15.40 8.20
N GLY A 152 17.51 14.35 7.63
CA GLY A 152 18.94 14.06 7.68
C GLY A 152 19.40 13.22 8.88
N GLU A 153 18.54 13.06 9.89
CA GLU A 153 18.82 12.21 11.06
C GLU A 153 18.39 10.77 10.79
N ARG A 154 19.21 9.80 11.21
CA ARG A 154 18.88 8.38 11.06
C ARG A 154 17.70 8.01 11.96
N ILE A 155 16.75 7.25 11.42
CA ILE A 155 15.55 6.82 12.14
C ILE A 155 15.57 5.30 12.35
N ALA A 156 14.75 4.84 13.29
CA ALA A 156 14.55 3.42 13.57
C ALA A 156 13.10 3.18 13.97
N THR A 157 12.60 2.01 13.64
CA THR A 157 11.27 1.59 14.08
C THR A 157 11.20 1.39 15.60
N SER A 158 9.97 1.30 16.13
CA SER A 158 9.78 0.90 17.52
C SER A 158 10.19 -0.56 17.74
N ARG A 159 10.49 -0.91 19.00
CA ARG A 159 10.83 -2.29 19.40
C ARG A 159 9.62 -3.05 19.97
N GLN A 160 8.41 -2.57 19.72
CA GLN A 160 7.21 -3.22 20.23
C GLN A 160 7.02 -4.59 19.58
N THR A 161 6.76 -5.60 20.39
CA THR A 161 6.58 -6.99 19.95
C THR A 161 5.21 -7.55 20.29
N ASP A 162 4.51 -6.98 21.28
CA ASP A 162 3.20 -7.45 21.72
C ASP A 162 2.06 -6.57 21.18
N LEU A 163 0.92 -7.19 20.89
CA LEU A 163 -0.26 -6.48 20.36
C LEU A 163 -0.82 -5.48 21.39
N ALA A 164 -0.93 -5.86 22.66
CA ALA A 164 -1.63 -5.09 23.69
C ALA A 164 -0.98 -3.72 23.94
N GLY A 165 0.34 -3.63 23.83
CA GLY A 165 1.10 -2.41 23.95
C GLY A 165 1.12 -1.55 22.68
N ALA A 166 0.80 -2.12 21.52
CA ALA A 166 1.03 -1.51 20.21
C ALA A 166 -0.02 -0.47 19.79
N LEU A 167 0.44 0.60 19.14
CA LEU A 167 -0.34 1.61 18.45
C LEU A 167 -0.41 1.29 16.96
N LEU A 168 -1.63 1.11 16.44
CA LEU A 168 -1.88 0.76 15.05
C LEU A 168 -2.26 1.98 14.22
N GLY A 169 -1.76 2.06 12.99
CA GLY A 169 -2.32 2.88 11.90
C GLY A 169 -3.16 2.02 10.95
N THR A 170 -4.23 2.58 10.40
CA THR A 170 -4.98 2.04 9.25
C THR A 170 -5.83 3.16 8.66
N GLU A 171 -6.35 2.98 7.45
CA GLU A 171 -7.33 3.90 6.87
C GLU A 171 -8.70 3.26 6.66
N VAL A 172 -9.71 4.11 6.51
CA VAL A 172 -11.10 3.71 6.20
C VAL A 172 -11.29 3.40 4.71
N GLY A 173 -10.30 3.71 3.87
CA GLY A 173 -10.37 3.58 2.41
C GLY A 173 -11.35 4.54 1.74
N THR A 174 -11.46 4.45 0.42
CA THR A 174 -12.36 5.30 -0.41
C THR A 174 -13.66 4.60 -0.78
N ALA A 175 -13.71 3.26 -0.77
CA ALA A 175 -14.92 2.49 -1.06
C ALA A 175 -16.00 2.70 0.02
N ARG A 176 -17.27 2.77 -0.41
CA ARG A 176 -18.43 3.07 0.46
C ARG A 176 -19.55 2.04 0.33
N ASP A 177 -19.36 0.95 -0.40
CA ASP A 177 -20.30 -0.16 -0.42
C ASP A 177 -20.29 -0.89 0.93
N ALA A 178 -21.45 -1.46 1.31
CA ALA A 178 -21.64 -2.06 2.62
C ALA A 178 -20.69 -3.24 2.87
N GLU A 179 -20.45 -4.09 1.87
CA GLU A 179 -19.55 -5.23 1.99
C GLU A 179 -18.12 -4.80 2.37
N THR A 180 -17.59 -3.79 1.70
CA THR A 180 -16.24 -3.26 1.97
C THR A 180 -16.17 -2.54 3.31
N LEU A 181 -17.19 -1.76 3.68
CA LEU A 181 -17.24 -1.11 4.99
C LEU A 181 -17.32 -2.13 6.13
N ASP A 182 -18.15 -3.17 6.01
CA ASP A 182 -18.28 -4.22 7.01
C ASP A 182 -16.97 -5.01 7.18
N ALA A 183 -16.30 -5.35 6.07
CA ALA A 183 -15.01 -6.03 6.09
C ALA A 183 -13.94 -5.15 6.79
N MET A 184 -13.86 -3.88 6.41
CA MET A 184 -12.94 -2.90 6.99
C MET A 184 -13.18 -2.69 8.50
N PHE A 185 -14.41 -2.40 8.92
CA PHE A 185 -14.72 -2.21 10.34
C PHE A 185 -14.57 -3.50 11.14
N GLY A 186 -14.82 -4.65 10.52
CA GLY A 186 -14.52 -5.97 11.10
C GLY A 186 -13.05 -6.12 11.45
N ARG A 187 -12.14 -5.78 10.53
CA ARG A 187 -10.68 -5.78 10.78
C ARG A 187 -10.28 -4.78 11.86
N MET A 188 -10.79 -3.55 11.79
CA MET A 188 -10.51 -2.54 12.83
C MET A 188 -10.96 -3.02 14.21
N ARG A 189 -12.15 -3.62 14.32
CA ARG A 189 -12.66 -4.17 15.59
C ARG A 189 -11.78 -5.31 16.10
N ALA A 190 -11.41 -6.25 15.22
CA ALA A 190 -10.56 -7.38 15.58
C ALA A 190 -9.21 -6.92 16.16
N LEU A 191 -8.57 -5.92 15.55
CA LEU A 191 -7.30 -5.39 16.02
C LEU A 191 -7.45 -4.47 17.24
N THR A 192 -8.43 -3.56 17.26
CA THR A 192 -8.64 -2.62 18.40
C THR A 192 -8.91 -3.37 19.71
N SER A 193 -9.59 -4.52 19.64
CA SER A 193 -9.83 -5.35 20.84
C SER A 193 -8.56 -5.98 21.44
N ARG A 194 -7.43 -5.95 20.72
CA ARG A 194 -6.16 -6.58 21.10
C ARG A 194 -5.01 -5.58 21.21
N MET A 195 -5.21 -4.35 20.76
CA MET A 195 -4.17 -3.32 20.65
C MET A 195 -4.51 -2.07 21.44
N ARG A 196 -3.50 -1.25 21.75
CA ARG A 196 -3.66 -0.08 22.61
C ARG A 196 -4.62 0.95 22.03
N SER A 197 -4.49 1.25 20.74
CA SER A 197 -5.32 2.25 20.04
C SER A 197 -5.08 2.19 18.52
N ILE A 198 -5.96 2.84 17.75
CA ILE A 198 -5.82 3.06 16.30
C ILE A 198 -5.61 4.56 15.96
N ARG A 199 -4.94 4.85 14.85
CA ARG A 199 -4.91 6.14 14.14
C ARG A 199 -5.33 5.93 12.68
N CYS A 200 -6.16 6.85 12.18
CA CYS A 200 -6.44 7.03 10.75
C CYS A 200 -6.03 8.46 10.42
N THR A 201 -4.92 8.63 9.72
CA THR A 201 -4.34 9.95 9.45
C THR A 201 -4.57 10.43 8.02
N GLY A 202 -5.07 9.56 7.13
CA GLY A 202 -5.52 9.89 5.79
C GLY A 202 -4.43 9.92 4.72
N SER A 203 -3.24 9.37 4.99
CA SER A 203 -2.13 9.23 4.02
C SER A 203 -1.39 7.92 4.23
N CYS A 204 -1.38 7.05 3.21
CA CYS A 204 -0.72 5.74 3.28
C CYS A 204 0.79 5.90 3.46
N ALA A 205 1.42 6.79 2.68
CA ALA A 205 2.85 7.02 2.71
C ALA A 205 3.30 7.58 4.07
N LEU A 206 2.57 8.53 4.66
CA LEU A 206 2.91 9.09 5.98
C LEU A 206 2.64 8.13 7.14
N ASN A 207 1.65 7.25 7.02
CA ASN A 207 1.46 6.18 8.00
C ASN A 207 2.61 5.18 7.98
N LEU A 208 3.12 4.82 6.80
CA LEU A 208 4.34 4.00 6.66
C LEU A 208 5.56 4.72 7.22
N CYS A 209 5.73 6.02 6.93
CA CYS A 209 6.80 6.83 7.54
C CYS A 209 6.68 6.90 9.06
N SER A 210 5.46 6.92 9.60
CA SER A 210 5.20 6.89 11.04
C SER A 210 5.67 5.59 11.67
N VAL A 211 5.52 4.45 10.99
CA VAL A 211 6.10 3.17 11.43
C VAL A 211 7.63 3.22 11.36
N ALA A 212 8.20 3.70 10.24
CA ALA A 212 9.64 3.81 10.05
C ALA A 212 10.33 4.68 11.11
N LEU A 213 9.65 5.72 11.60
CA LEU A 213 10.12 6.62 12.65
C LEU A 213 9.76 6.14 14.08
N GLY A 214 9.00 5.06 14.21
CA GLY A 214 8.56 4.53 15.50
C GLY A 214 7.47 5.36 16.21
N ARG A 215 6.72 6.20 15.47
CA ARG A 215 5.54 6.93 15.97
C ARG A 215 4.34 6.01 16.14
N THR A 216 4.21 5.05 15.25
CA THR A 216 3.24 3.96 15.31
C THR A 216 4.01 2.64 15.28
N ASP A 217 3.44 1.59 15.86
CA ASP A 217 4.10 0.30 15.97
C ASP A 217 3.78 -0.61 14.78
N ALA A 218 2.60 -0.44 14.19
CA ALA A 218 2.19 -1.13 12.97
C ALA A 218 1.26 -0.25 12.13
N PHE A 219 1.18 -0.57 10.84
CA PHE A 219 0.24 0.00 9.89
C PHE A 219 -0.21 -1.09 8.91
N TYR A 220 -1.51 -1.15 8.60
CA TYR A 220 -1.97 -1.92 7.46
C TYR A 220 -2.93 -1.09 6.61
N GLU A 221 -2.92 -1.36 5.31
CA GLU A 221 -3.95 -0.87 4.40
C GLU A 221 -4.14 -1.86 3.25
N ILE A 222 -5.40 -1.98 2.82
CA ILE A 222 -5.84 -2.88 1.75
C ILE A 222 -6.64 -2.03 0.77
N ASN A 223 -6.39 -2.21 -0.52
CA ASN A 223 -7.05 -1.52 -1.62
C ASN A 223 -6.79 0.01 -1.67
N PHE A 224 -5.58 0.46 -1.30
CA PHE A 224 -5.10 1.82 -1.53
C PHE A 224 -4.92 2.11 -3.04
N GLY A 225 -4.68 3.36 -3.43
CA GLY A 225 -4.69 3.83 -4.81
C GLY A 225 -3.79 3.00 -5.75
N GLY A 226 -2.50 2.92 -5.45
CA GLY A 226 -1.54 2.18 -6.27
C GLY A 226 -0.17 2.02 -5.63
N CYS A 227 0.79 1.46 -6.38
CA CYS A 227 2.13 1.21 -5.85
C CYS A 227 2.86 2.47 -5.35
N TRP A 228 2.49 3.64 -5.87
CA TRP A 228 3.00 4.95 -5.46
C TRP A 228 2.76 5.30 -3.98
N ASP A 229 1.63 4.84 -3.42
CA ASP A 229 1.27 5.05 -2.01
C ASP A 229 2.25 4.35 -1.05
N ALA A 230 2.74 3.17 -1.44
CA ALA A 230 3.42 2.25 -0.54
C ALA A 230 4.90 2.02 -0.86
N ALA A 231 5.35 2.22 -2.10
CA ALA A 231 6.71 1.91 -2.52
C ALA A 231 7.77 2.60 -1.66
N ALA A 232 7.70 3.93 -1.55
CA ALA A 232 8.67 4.70 -0.77
C ALA A 232 8.58 4.40 0.74
N GLY A 233 7.37 4.39 1.29
CA GLY A 233 7.10 4.10 2.70
C GLY A 233 7.53 2.70 3.12
N GLY A 234 7.30 1.69 2.28
CA GLY A 234 7.71 0.31 2.54
C GLY A 234 9.24 0.17 2.63
N LEU A 235 9.99 0.79 1.70
CA LEU A 235 11.45 0.81 1.81
C LEU A 235 11.92 1.52 3.08
N LEU A 236 11.31 2.66 3.42
CA LEU A 236 11.63 3.40 4.65
C LEU A 236 11.47 2.53 5.90
N VAL A 237 10.39 1.75 6.00
CA VAL A 237 10.18 0.82 7.12
C VAL A 237 11.25 -0.26 7.16
N ALA A 238 11.55 -0.90 6.03
CA ALA A 238 12.55 -1.96 5.95
C ALA A 238 13.95 -1.45 6.36
N GLU A 239 14.35 -0.30 5.83
CA GLU A 239 15.65 0.33 6.10
C GLU A 239 15.74 0.95 7.52
N ALA A 240 14.61 1.18 8.18
CA ALA A 240 14.53 1.55 9.59
C ALA A 240 14.58 0.35 10.56
N GLY A 241 14.65 -0.88 10.04
CA GLY A 241 14.70 -2.13 10.82
C GLY A 241 13.35 -2.79 11.08
N GLY A 242 12.29 -2.34 10.42
CA GLY A 242 10.96 -2.93 10.48
C GLY A 242 10.75 -4.10 9.52
N ALA A 243 9.53 -4.62 9.51
CA ALA A 243 9.08 -5.65 8.58
C ALA A 243 7.94 -5.13 7.71
N VAL A 244 7.93 -5.53 6.43
CA VAL A 244 6.87 -5.23 5.46
C VAL A 244 6.41 -6.53 4.82
N LEU A 245 5.10 -6.79 4.88
CA LEU A 245 4.44 -8.02 4.46
C LEU A 245 3.18 -7.72 3.66
N ASP A 246 2.66 -8.72 2.94
CA ASP A 246 1.24 -8.71 2.59
C ASP A 246 0.41 -8.92 3.89
N PRO A 247 -0.73 -8.24 4.08
CA PRO A 247 -1.61 -8.46 5.22
C PRO A 247 -2.04 -9.91 5.48
N ALA A 248 -1.99 -10.78 4.46
CA ALA A 248 -2.22 -12.22 4.57
C ALA A 248 -1.01 -12.99 5.16
N GLY A 249 0.08 -12.30 5.51
CA GLY A 249 1.30 -12.87 6.11
C GLY A 249 2.37 -13.31 5.13
N GLY A 250 2.12 -13.20 3.82
CA GLY A 250 3.08 -13.53 2.76
C GLY A 250 4.09 -12.41 2.46
N PRO A 251 5.02 -12.65 1.52
CA PRO A 251 5.90 -11.61 1.01
C PRO A 251 5.11 -10.42 0.47
N TRP A 252 5.58 -9.22 0.74
CA TRP A 252 4.96 -8.00 0.21
C TRP A 252 5.20 -7.88 -1.29
N ASP A 253 4.13 -7.69 -2.05
CA ASP A 253 4.17 -7.27 -3.45
C ASP A 253 3.73 -5.81 -3.54
N VAL A 254 4.65 -4.95 -3.97
CA VAL A 254 4.43 -3.50 -4.12
C VAL A 254 3.27 -3.17 -5.08
N MET A 255 2.93 -4.08 -6.00
CA MET A 255 1.86 -3.91 -6.98
C MET A 255 0.50 -4.42 -6.49
N ALA A 256 0.44 -5.14 -5.36
CA ALA A 256 -0.76 -5.83 -4.90
C ALA A 256 -1.81 -4.93 -4.23
N ARG A 257 -1.53 -3.63 -4.06
CA ARG A 257 -2.41 -2.64 -3.40
C ARG A 257 -2.79 -3.07 -1.98
N ARG A 258 -1.89 -3.77 -1.29
CA ARG A 258 -2.02 -4.20 0.10
C ARG A 258 -0.67 -4.16 0.78
N VAL A 259 -0.64 -3.70 2.03
CA VAL A 259 0.59 -3.59 2.80
C VAL A 259 0.30 -3.78 4.28
N LEU A 260 1.18 -4.50 4.97
CA LEU A 260 1.30 -4.54 6.41
C LEU A 260 2.75 -4.19 6.76
N ALA A 261 2.94 -3.12 7.52
CA ALA A 261 4.23 -2.71 8.05
C ALA A 261 4.19 -2.77 9.58
N ALA A 262 5.26 -3.24 10.22
CA ALA A 262 5.40 -3.13 11.66
C ALA A 262 6.85 -2.91 12.08
N GLY A 263 7.03 -2.37 13.28
CA GLY A 263 8.35 -2.05 13.79
C GLY A 263 9.22 -3.27 14.06
N THR A 264 8.61 -4.44 14.27
CA THR A 264 9.32 -5.72 14.44
C THR A 264 8.66 -6.83 13.61
N PRO A 265 9.42 -7.84 13.14
CA PRO A 265 8.85 -9.02 12.49
C PRO A 265 7.83 -9.78 13.35
N GLN A 266 8.04 -9.81 14.67
CA GLN A 266 7.15 -10.47 15.63
C GLN A 266 5.78 -9.80 15.67
N LEU A 267 5.75 -8.46 15.74
CA LEU A 267 4.51 -7.71 15.71
C LEU A 267 3.83 -7.82 14.34
N ALA A 268 4.58 -7.78 13.24
CA ALA A 268 4.04 -7.98 11.89
C ALA A 268 3.33 -9.33 11.78
N GLY A 269 3.96 -10.42 12.23
CA GLY A 269 3.35 -11.75 12.24
C GLY A 269 2.09 -11.84 13.10
N ALA A 270 2.10 -11.20 14.28
CA ALA A 270 0.94 -11.17 15.17
C ALA A 270 -0.25 -10.39 14.56
N VAL A 271 0.01 -9.27 13.89
CA VAL A 271 -1.03 -8.49 13.19
C VAL A 271 -1.56 -9.26 11.99
N ALA A 272 -0.68 -9.86 11.18
CA ALA A 272 -1.06 -10.69 10.03
C ALA A 272 -1.96 -11.86 10.43
N ALA A 273 -1.66 -12.53 11.55
CA ALA A 273 -2.48 -13.64 12.06
C ALA A 273 -3.91 -13.19 12.38
N VAL A 274 -4.09 -12.01 12.99
CA VAL A 274 -5.43 -11.45 13.25
C VAL A 274 -6.13 -11.06 11.95
N LEU A 275 -5.41 -10.48 10.99
CA LEU A 275 -5.96 -10.07 9.70
C LEU A 275 -6.38 -11.26 8.83
N ALA A 276 -5.66 -12.39 8.89
CA ALA A 276 -5.98 -13.60 8.14
C ALA A 276 -7.31 -14.25 8.55
N GLU A 277 -7.78 -14.02 9.78
CA GLU A 277 -9.09 -14.47 10.27
C GLU A 277 -10.24 -13.55 9.82
N CYS A 278 -9.92 -12.35 9.32
CA CYS A 278 -10.90 -11.36 8.94
C CYS A 278 -11.35 -11.53 7.48
N ARG A 279 -12.59 -11.14 7.21
CA ARG A 279 -13.12 -11.16 5.84
C ARG A 279 -12.49 -10.04 5.01
N LEU A 280 -12.31 -10.34 3.72
CA LEU A 280 -12.06 -9.35 2.66
C LEU A 280 -13.35 -9.17 1.87
N SER A 281 -13.58 -7.97 1.34
CA SER A 281 -14.65 -7.76 0.36
C SER A 281 -14.26 -8.21 -1.03
N SER A 282 -15.25 -8.42 -1.89
CA SER A 282 -15.05 -8.70 -3.32
C SER A 282 -14.13 -7.72 -4.05
N ARG A 283 -14.00 -6.47 -3.55
CA ARG A 283 -13.11 -5.43 -4.11
C ARG A 283 -11.67 -5.49 -3.60
N GLU A 284 -11.44 -6.22 -2.51
CA GLU A 284 -10.15 -6.33 -1.83
C GLU A 284 -9.41 -7.63 -2.21
N VAL A 285 -10.18 -8.62 -2.67
CA VAL A 285 -9.65 -9.84 -3.29
C VAL A 285 -9.09 -9.44 -4.66
N GLY A 286 -7.77 -9.33 -4.75
CA GLY A 286 -7.10 -9.13 -6.04
C GLY A 286 -7.34 -10.32 -6.98
N PRO A 287 -7.08 -10.18 -8.30
CA PRO A 287 -7.00 -11.35 -9.15
C PRO A 287 -5.99 -12.34 -8.56
N PRO A 288 -6.25 -13.67 -8.63
CA PRO A 288 -5.31 -14.65 -8.11
C PRO A 288 -3.94 -14.41 -8.74
N GLY A 289 -2.90 -14.30 -7.90
CA GLY A 289 -1.54 -14.11 -8.38
C GLY A 289 -1.11 -15.25 -9.32
N PRO A 290 -0.11 -15.02 -10.19
CA PRO A 290 0.44 -16.06 -11.05
C PRO A 290 1.20 -17.07 -10.19
N GLY A 291 0.49 -18.02 -9.58
CA GLY A 291 1.11 -18.95 -8.63
C GLY A 291 0.22 -19.98 -7.92
N ALA A 292 -1.07 -20.09 -8.28
CA ALA A 292 -1.96 -21.11 -7.71
C ALA A 292 -2.57 -22.04 -8.77
N ALA A 293 -1.87 -22.26 -9.89
CA ALA A 293 -2.19 -23.31 -10.86
C ALA A 293 -1.03 -24.30 -10.94
N GLY A 294 -1.22 -25.49 -10.35
CA GLY A 294 -0.38 -26.66 -10.65
C GLY A 294 0.37 -27.28 -9.48
N SER A 295 -0.34 -27.99 -8.60
CA SER A 295 0.15 -29.30 -8.14
C SER A 295 -0.97 -30.32 -8.28
N LEU A 296 -1.31 -30.62 -9.54
CA LEU A 296 -1.97 -31.88 -9.85
C LEU A 296 -0.93 -32.98 -9.59
N GLY A 297 -1.12 -33.71 -8.49
CA GLY A 297 -0.41 -34.96 -8.24
C GLY A 297 -0.67 -35.97 -9.36
N PRO A 298 0.24 -36.95 -9.56
CA PRO A 298 0.19 -37.81 -10.72
C PRO A 298 -1.03 -38.74 -10.63
N ALA A 299 -1.87 -38.70 -11.67
CA ALA A 299 -2.84 -39.74 -11.94
C ALA A 299 -2.08 -40.99 -12.41
N GLY A 300 -1.81 -41.90 -11.48
CA GLY A 300 -1.42 -43.28 -11.79
C GLY A 300 -2.68 -44.10 -12.02
N GLY A 301 -2.83 -44.62 -13.25
CA GLY A 301 -3.93 -45.50 -13.63
C GLY A 301 -3.61 -46.98 -13.44
N GLU A 302 -4.61 -47.72 -13.02
CA GLU A 302 -4.87 -49.14 -13.29
C GLU A 302 -6.41 -49.22 -13.38
N GLY A 303 -7.09 -49.71 -14.42
CA GLY A 303 -6.75 -50.75 -15.38
C GLY A 303 -7.40 -52.06 -14.93
N GLY A 304 -8.60 -52.39 -15.42
CA GLY A 304 -9.17 -53.74 -15.29
C GLY A 304 -10.69 -53.80 -15.15
N ALA A 305 -11.32 -54.67 -15.93
CA ALA A 305 -12.74 -54.63 -16.29
C ALA A 305 -13.52 -55.87 -15.81
N ALA A 306 -14.84 -55.69 -15.77
CA ALA A 306 -15.92 -56.60 -16.19
C ALA A 306 -16.39 -57.80 -15.32
N GLU A 307 -17.70 -58.04 -15.51
CA GLU A 307 -18.55 -59.21 -15.18
C GLU A 307 -18.96 -59.37 -13.71
N GLY A 308 -20.21 -59.67 -13.33
CA GLY A 308 -21.44 -60.09 -14.00
C GLY A 308 -22.39 -60.69 -12.93
N GLY A 309 -23.69 -60.80 -13.22
CA GLY A 309 -24.53 -61.84 -12.60
C GLY A 309 -25.49 -61.46 -11.45
N GLU A 310 -26.76 -61.29 -11.81
CA GLU A 310 -27.98 -61.91 -11.23
C GLU A 310 -28.33 -61.84 -9.72
N GLY A 311 -29.61 -61.49 -9.46
CA GLY A 311 -30.47 -62.36 -8.64
C GLY A 311 -31.47 -61.73 -7.64
N GLY A 312 -32.77 -61.76 -7.98
CA GLY A 312 -33.92 -61.89 -7.05
C GLY A 312 -34.66 -60.59 -6.65
N LYS A 313 -35.86 -60.27 -7.19
CA LYS A 313 -37.24 -60.73 -6.81
C LYS A 313 -37.58 -60.47 -5.33
N THR A 314 -38.71 -59.89 -4.88
CA THR A 314 -40.13 -59.86 -5.32
C THR A 314 -40.88 -58.89 -4.37
N GLU A 315 -41.70 -57.95 -4.85
CA GLU A 315 -43.20 -57.93 -4.92
C GLU A 315 -43.97 -57.31 -3.74
N GLY A 316 -45.02 -56.54 -4.12
CA GLY A 316 -46.26 -56.29 -3.36
C GLY A 316 -46.37 -54.86 -2.81
N GLY A 317 -47.39 -54.03 -3.09
CA GLY A 317 -48.63 -54.16 -3.85
C GLY A 317 -49.38 -52.81 -3.82
N ALA A 318 -50.51 -52.76 -4.54
CA ALA A 318 -51.42 -51.63 -4.81
C ALA A 318 -52.03 -50.97 -3.53
N ASP A 319 -52.81 -49.87 -3.52
CA ASP A 319 -53.66 -49.25 -4.53
C ASP A 319 -54.19 -47.87 -4.01
N ALA A 320 -54.69 -47.07 -4.95
CA ALA A 320 -55.87 -46.17 -4.90
C ALA A 320 -56.05 -45.03 -3.85
N ALA A 321 -56.07 -43.81 -4.42
CA ALA A 321 -57.20 -42.85 -4.51
C ALA A 321 -57.96 -42.35 -3.26
N GLY A 322 -58.33 -41.06 -3.29
CA GLY A 322 -59.58 -40.59 -2.67
C GLY A 322 -59.57 -39.18 -2.10
N GLU A 323 -60.37 -38.31 -2.71
CA GLU A 323 -60.66 -36.92 -2.37
C GLU A 323 -61.37 -36.72 -1.02
N GLY A 324 -61.30 -35.48 -0.49
CA GLY A 324 -62.44 -34.84 0.15
C GLY A 324 -62.32 -34.47 1.64
N LYS A 325 -61.88 -33.23 1.93
CA LYS A 325 -62.71 -32.17 2.55
C LYS A 325 -61.97 -30.84 2.63
#